data_AF-A0A9W8V926-F1
#
_entry.id   AF-A0A9W8V926-F1
#
_cell.length_a   1.000
_cell.length_b   1.000
_cell.length_c   1.000
_cell.angle_alpha   90.00
_cell.angle_beta   90.00
_cell.angle_gamma   90.00
#
_symmetry.space_group_name_H-M   'P 1'
#
loop_
_entity.id
_entity.type
_entity.pdbx_description
1 polymer ?
#
loop_
_entity_poly.entity_id
_entity_poly.type
_entity_poly.pdbx_seq_one_letter_code
_entity_poly.pdbx_strand_id
1 'polypeptide(L)'
;MSQALPRITITSPNGDQAPVQLFPFPGPESERVPLWQFFAEQVSEPEPAPSSTPTTTFAHDAAQEKEDPVYLDLPDALAEYKAMRVEVTQFVPHQCRFCDKTFKDVHGLRIHLGNKKVRGKFKLACKTAQGLLAEKGVVWDPNALEPESESEVEAIKPAKKKKRVTKK
;
A
#
# COMPACT_ATOMS: atom_id res chain seq x y z
N MET A 1 -47.03 -13.77 -20.78
CA MET A 1 -47.58 -13.75 -19.41
C MET A 1 -46.85 -12.66 -18.64
N SER A 2 -47.52 -11.57 -18.29
CA SER A 2 -46.94 -10.42 -17.58
C SER A 2 -46.74 -10.79 -16.11
N GLN A 3 -45.49 -11.03 -15.72
CA GLN A 3 -45.11 -11.33 -14.34
C GLN A 3 -45.21 -10.03 -13.52
N ALA A 4 -46.10 -10.00 -12.52
CA ALA A 4 -46.27 -8.85 -11.64
C ALA A 4 -45.00 -8.69 -10.77
N LEU A 5 -44.21 -7.64 -11.01
CA LEU A 5 -43.01 -7.36 -10.24
C LEU A 5 -43.38 -6.97 -8.79
N PRO A 6 -42.62 -7.45 -7.78
CA PRO A 6 -42.83 -7.03 -6.41
C PRO A 6 -42.49 -5.53 -6.27
N ARG A 7 -43.47 -4.74 -5.84
CA ARG A 7 -43.29 -3.32 -5.49
C ARG A 7 -43.04 -3.22 -3.99
N ILE A 8 -41.94 -2.59 -3.61
CA ILE A 8 -41.71 -2.18 -2.22
C ILE A 8 -41.96 -0.66 -2.10
N THR A 9 -42.44 -0.23 -0.94
CA THR A 9 -42.59 1.19 -0.60
C THR A 9 -41.56 1.57 0.45
N ILE A 10 -41.03 2.80 0.35
CA ILE A 10 -40.15 3.38 1.36
C ILE A 10 -40.85 4.62 1.92
N THR A 11 -40.84 4.77 3.24
CA THR A 11 -41.36 5.97 3.91
C THR A 11 -40.34 7.10 3.83
N SER A 12 -40.77 8.23 3.27
CA SER A 12 -40.00 9.48 3.25
C SER A 12 -39.90 10.07 4.66
N PRO A 13 -38.97 11.02 4.91
CA PRO A 13 -38.87 11.73 6.19
C PRO A 13 -40.14 12.50 6.58
N ASN A 14 -41.00 12.82 5.61
CA ASN A 14 -42.29 13.48 5.84
C ASN A 14 -43.43 12.49 6.16
N GLY A 15 -43.15 11.19 6.18
CA GLY A 15 -44.13 10.12 6.45
C GLY A 15 -44.85 9.59 5.20
N ASP A 16 -44.60 10.17 4.03
CA ASP A 16 -45.21 9.72 2.77
C ASP A 16 -44.58 8.41 2.29
N GLN A 17 -45.40 7.43 1.90
CA GLN A 17 -44.91 6.20 1.28
C GLN A 17 -44.73 6.37 -0.23
N ALA A 18 -43.50 6.29 -0.71
CA ALA A 18 -43.18 6.31 -2.13
C ALA A 18 -42.80 4.90 -2.62
N PRO A 19 -43.34 4.41 -3.75
CA PRO A 19 -42.91 3.15 -4.35
C PRO A 19 -41.51 3.30 -4.94
N VAL A 20 -40.60 2.38 -4.60
CA VAL A 20 -39.24 2.36 -5.15
C VAL A 20 -39.05 1.10 -5.98
N GLN A 21 -38.66 1.30 -7.24
CA GLN A 21 -38.40 0.21 -8.17
C GLN A 21 -36.97 -0.31 -7.95
N LEU A 22 -36.86 -1.46 -7.27
CA LEU A 22 -35.56 -2.08 -6.91
C LEU A 22 -34.76 -2.58 -8.12
N PHE A 23 -35.45 -2.98 -9.18
CA PHE A 23 -34.81 -3.54 -10.37
C PHE A 23 -35.25 -2.77 -11.61
N PRO A 24 -34.31 -2.20 -12.39
CA PRO A 24 -34.64 -1.66 -13.70
C PRO A 24 -35.24 -2.78 -14.54
N PHE A 25 -36.34 -2.47 -15.24
CA PHE A 25 -36.95 -3.40 -16.18
C PHE A 25 -35.88 -3.83 -17.18
N PRO A 26 -35.72 -5.13 -17.48
CA PRO A 26 -34.81 -5.54 -18.54
C PRO A 26 -35.34 -4.91 -19.84
N GLY A 27 -34.62 -3.90 -20.34
CA GLY A 27 -34.95 -3.26 -21.61
C GLY A 27 -35.00 -4.29 -22.74
N PRO A 28 -35.69 -3.98 -23.85
CA PRO A 28 -35.66 -4.82 -25.04
C PRO A 28 -34.20 -5.09 -25.43
N GLU A 29 -33.91 -6.27 -26.00
CA GLU A 29 -32.53 -6.70 -26.27
C GLU A 29 -31.78 -5.76 -27.22
N SER A 30 -32.51 -4.97 -28.02
CA SER A 30 -32.00 -3.89 -28.86
C SER A 30 -31.42 -2.69 -28.10
N GLU A 31 -31.71 -2.54 -26.80
CA GLU A 31 -31.22 -1.45 -25.93
C GLU A 31 -30.12 -1.91 -24.96
N ARG A 32 -29.63 -3.15 -25.08
CA ARG A 32 -28.51 -3.62 -24.26
C ARG A 32 -27.21 -2.94 -24.69
N VAL A 33 -26.84 -1.90 -23.95
CA VAL A 33 -25.53 -1.27 -24.06
C VAL A 33 -24.50 -2.18 -23.39
N PRO A 34 -23.40 -2.57 -24.07
CA PRO A 34 -22.34 -3.34 -23.45
C PRO A 34 -21.70 -2.54 -22.31
N LEU A 35 -21.29 -3.23 -21.24
CA LEU A 35 -20.86 -2.62 -19.97
C LEU A 35 -19.80 -1.52 -20.15
N TRP A 36 -18.90 -1.69 -21.11
CA TRP A 36 -17.81 -0.75 -21.40
C TRP A 36 -18.28 0.55 -22.07
N GLN A 37 -19.40 0.53 -22.80
CA GLN A 37 -19.94 1.70 -23.49
C GLN A 37 -20.74 2.62 -22.54
N PHE A 38 -21.28 2.07 -21.45
CA PHE A 38 -21.91 2.85 -20.36
C PHE A 38 -20.92 3.83 -19.70
N PHE A 39 -19.64 3.45 -19.59
CA PHE A 39 -18.61 4.30 -18.99
C PHE A 39 -18.05 5.34 -19.97
N ALA A 40 -18.22 5.16 -21.28
CA ALA A 40 -17.69 6.09 -22.27
C ALA A 40 -18.41 7.45 -22.24
N GLU A 41 -19.73 7.46 -21.96
CA GLU A 41 -20.53 8.69 -21.93
C GLU A 41 -20.32 9.52 -20.65
N GLN A 42 -19.95 8.86 -19.54
CA GLN A 42 -19.60 9.54 -18.27
C GLN A 42 -18.20 10.15 -18.28
N VAL A 43 -17.35 9.74 -19.21
CA VAL A 43 -16.06 10.38 -19.50
C VAL A 43 -16.26 11.36 -20.66
N SER A 44 -17.26 12.22 -20.54
CA SER A 44 -17.30 13.45 -21.33
C SER A 44 -16.14 14.32 -20.83
N GLU A 45 -15.05 14.26 -21.60
CA GLU A 45 -13.85 15.09 -21.49
C GLU A 45 -14.26 16.56 -21.28
N PRO A 46 -14.07 17.15 -20.09
CA PRO A 46 -14.38 18.55 -19.90
C PRO A 46 -13.46 19.37 -20.81
N GLU A 47 -14.06 20.28 -21.59
CA GLU A 47 -13.34 21.23 -22.45
C GLU A 47 -12.14 21.83 -21.70
N PRO A 48 -10.93 21.83 -22.29
CA PRO A 48 -9.73 22.26 -21.60
C PRO A 48 -9.77 23.77 -21.37
N ALA A 49 -10.14 24.18 -20.16
CA ALA A 49 -9.79 25.50 -19.65
C ALA A 49 -8.25 25.62 -19.56
N PRO A 50 -7.66 26.76 -19.95
CA PRO A 50 -6.22 26.92 -19.91
C PRO A 50 -5.73 27.08 -18.47
N SER A 51 -4.55 26.51 -18.20
CA SER A 51 -3.65 26.96 -17.13
C SER A 51 -3.95 26.50 -15.69
N SER A 52 -3.67 25.23 -15.42
CA SER A 52 -2.82 24.87 -14.28
C SER A 52 -2.14 23.54 -14.55
N THR A 53 -0.96 23.59 -15.14
CA THR A 53 -0.08 22.42 -15.25
C THR A 53 0.34 21.97 -13.84
N PRO A 54 0.08 20.72 -13.40
CA PRO A 54 0.86 20.12 -12.33
C PRO A 54 2.20 19.66 -12.91
N THR A 55 3.04 20.62 -13.27
CA THR A 55 4.43 20.35 -13.62
C THR A 55 5.16 20.02 -12.32
N THR A 56 5.48 18.73 -12.12
CA THR A 56 6.50 18.16 -11.22
C THR A 56 6.05 17.06 -10.21
N THR A 57 4.90 16.42 -10.38
CA THR A 57 4.47 15.35 -9.44
C THR A 57 5.17 13.99 -9.67
N PHE A 58 5.54 13.66 -10.92
CA PHE A 58 6.03 12.31 -11.26
C PHE A 58 7.39 11.91 -10.64
N ALA A 59 8.29 12.88 -10.38
CA ALA A 59 9.61 12.56 -9.84
C ALA A 59 9.59 12.22 -8.34
N HIS A 60 8.67 12.85 -7.59
CA HIS A 60 8.56 12.64 -6.15
C HIS A 60 7.85 11.33 -5.80
N ASP A 61 6.81 10.97 -6.56
CA ASP A 61 6.13 9.67 -6.41
C ASP A 61 7.10 8.49 -6.61
N ALA A 62 7.97 8.57 -7.62
CA ALA A 62 8.97 7.54 -7.88
C ALA A 62 10.05 7.43 -6.79
N ALA A 63 10.27 8.48 -5.99
CA ALA A 63 11.18 8.45 -4.85
C ALA A 63 10.50 7.85 -3.62
N GLN A 64 9.24 8.19 -3.38
CA GLN A 64 8.44 7.65 -2.29
C GLN A 64 8.17 6.15 -2.44
N GLU A 65 7.88 5.69 -3.66
CA GLU A 65 7.67 4.27 -3.96
C GLU A 65 8.92 3.40 -3.64
N LYS A 66 10.12 3.98 -3.68
CA LYS A 66 11.36 3.28 -3.29
C LYS A 66 11.54 3.15 -1.78
N GLU A 67 10.88 4.00 -1.01
CA GLU A 67 10.98 4.06 0.45
C GLU A 67 9.84 3.32 1.13
N ASP A 68 8.66 3.29 0.52
CA ASP A 68 7.50 2.52 1.00
C ASP A 68 7.83 1.04 1.32
N PRO A 69 8.60 0.27 0.54
CA PRO A 69 8.98 -1.10 0.92
C PRO A 69 9.80 -1.17 2.19
N VAL A 70 10.51 -0.10 2.58
CA VAL A 70 11.23 -0.05 3.86
C VAL A 70 10.25 0.01 5.03
N TYR A 71 9.07 0.56 4.85
CA TYR A 71 8.05 0.60 5.89
C TYR A 71 7.18 -0.66 5.92
N LEU A 72 7.27 -1.54 4.91
CA LEU A 72 6.47 -2.77 4.84
C LEU A 72 6.87 -3.82 5.89
N ASP A 73 8.16 -3.93 6.21
CA ASP A 73 8.68 -4.92 7.16
C ASP A 73 8.45 -4.53 8.63
N LEU A 74 7.89 -3.35 8.90
CA LEU A 74 7.57 -2.91 10.25
C LEU A 74 6.30 -3.60 10.76
N PRO A 75 6.19 -3.82 12.08
CA PRO A 75 5.05 -4.49 12.68
C PRO A 75 3.76 -3.66 12.51
N ASP A 76 2.62 -4.34 12.46
CA ASP A 76 1.29 -3.71 12.27
C ASP A 76 0.89 -2.74 13.38
N ALA A 77 1.55 -2.79 14.54
CA ALA A 77 1.44 -1.76 15.56
C ALA A 77 1.78 -0.36 15.03
N LEU A 78 2.56 -0.27 13.94
CA LEU A 78 2.92 0.98 13.25
C LEU A 78 2.19 1.13 11.90
N ALA A 79 1.12 0.37 11.66
CA ALA A 79 0.34 0.40 10.41
C ALA A 79 -0.18 1.80 10.06
N GLU A 80 -0.57 2.59 11.06
CA GLU A 80 -0.99 3.98 10.89
C GLU A 80 0.07 4.82 10.16
N TYR A 81 1.35 4.61 10.50
CA TYR A 81 2.49 5.33 9.92
C TYR A 81 3.00 4.71 8.61
N LYS A 82 2.71 3.42 8.40
CA LYS A 82 2.97 2.71 7.14
C LYS A 82 2.02 3.15 6.03
N ALA A 83 0.76 3.40 6.38
CA ALA A 83 -0.28 3.86 5.45
C ALA A 83 -0.29 5.39 5.24
N MET A 84 0.37 6.17 6.12
CA MET A 84 0.54 7.61 5.93
C MET A 84 1.44 7.89 4.71
N ARG A 85 0.79 8.12 3.57
CA ARG A 85 1.42 8.68 2.38
C ARG A 85 1.67 10.16 2.65
N VAL A 86 2.94 10.55 2.71
CA VAL A 86 3.32 11.96 2.90
C VAL A 86 2.93 12.74 1.64
N GLU A 87 2.33 13.91 1.81
CA GLU A 87 2.03 14.80 0.69
C GLU A 87 3.32 15.22 -0.03
N VAL A 88 3.24 15.38 -1.35
CA VAL A 88 4.40 15.70 -2.21
C VAL A 88 5.14 16.97 -1.76
N THR A 89 4.44 17.90 -1.12
CA THR A 89 4.98 19.17 -0.60
C THR A 89 5.85 19.00 0.65
N GLN A 90 5.64 17.92 1.41
CA GLN A 90 6.35 17.64 2.68
C GLN A 90 7.28 16.43 2.57
N PHE A 91 7.25 15.71 1.43
CA PHE A 91 8.10 14.55 1.22
C PHE A 91 9.56 14.96 1.01
N VAL A 92 10.39 14.66 2.01
CA VAL A 92 11.84 14.73 1.89
C VAL A 92 12.39 13.32 1.72
N PRO A 93 13.15 13.05 0.64
CA PRO A 93 13.73 11.74 0.44
C PRO A 93 14.69 11.39 1.58
N HIS A 94 14.73 10.10 1.92
CA HIS A 94 15.58 9.48 2.92
C HIS A 94 15.33 10.01 4.33
N GLN A 95 14.15 10.57 4.59
CA GLN A 95 13.74 11.01 5.92
C GLN A 95 12.91 9.94 6.62
N CYS A 96 13.21 9.67 7.89
CA CYS A 96 12.42 8.76 8.71
C CYS A 96 11.10 9.43 9.14
N ARG A 97 9.96 8.84 8.78
CA ARG A 97 8.61 9.35 9.10
C ARG A 97 8.28 9.41 10.61
N PHE A 98 9.05 8.72 11.46
CA PHE A 98 8.79 8.65 12.89
C PHE A 98 9.58 9.68 13.72
N CYS A 99 10.75 10.10 13.25
CA CYS A 99 11.64 10.98 14.02
C CYS A 99 12.23 12.11 13.18
N ASP A 100 11.78 12.25 11.94
CA ASP A 100 12.15 13.27 10.96
C ASP A 100 13.66 13.35 10.68
N LYS A 101 14.41 12.32 11.04
CA LYS A 101 15.85 12.25 10.76
C LYS A 101 16.08 11.99 9.28
N THR A 102 16.86 12.86 8.66
CA THR A 102 17.31 12.72 7.28
C THR A 102 18.57 11.86 7.20
N PHE A 103 18.59 10.94 6.23
CA PHE A 103 19.72 10.07 5.94
C PHE A 103 20.33 10.41 4.57
N LYS A 104 21.58 10.00 4.35
CA LYS A 104 22.25 10.20 3.06
C LYS A 104 21.67 9.30 1.96
N ASP A 105 21.24 8.10 2.34
CA ASP A 105 20.76 7.07 1.42
C ASP A 105 19.62 6.25 2.06
N VAL A 106 18.81 5.59 1.22
CA VAL A 106 17.81 4.57 1.63
C VAL A 106 18.43 3.46 2.48
N HIS A 107 19.72 3.14 2.26
CA HIS A 107 20.41 2.13 3.05
C HIS A 107 20.52 2.54 4.53
N GLY A 108 20.80 3.81 4.81
CA GLY A 108 20.84 4.34 6.17
C GLY A 108 19.48 4.29 6.84
N LEU A 109 18.41 4.63 6.09
CA LEU A 109 17.04 4.53 6.56
C LEU A 109 16.64 3.09 6.92
N ARG A 110 16.98 2.10 6.08
CA ARG A 110 16.74 0.66 6.38
C ARG A 110 17.46 0.19 7.64
N ILE A 111 18.69 0.65 7.86
CA ILE A 111 19.42 0.34 9.10
C ILE A 111 18.71 0.97 10.30
N HIS A 112 18.26 2.21 10.15
CA HIS A 112 17.60 2.94 11.22
C HIS A 112 16.27 2.30 11.66
N LEU A 113 15.50 1.80 10.69
CA LEU A 113 14.23 1.10 10.92
C LEU A 113 14.40 -0.39 11.28
N GLY A 114 15.61 -0.92 11.21
CA GLY A 114 15.90 -2.28 11.64
C GLY A 114 15.70 -3.36 10.57
N ASN A 115 15.38 -3.02 9.32
CA ASN A 115 15.23 -3.97 8.21
C ASN A 115 16.57 -4.52 7.71
N LYS A 116 17.71 -3.96 8.16
CA LYS A 116 19.03 -4.43 7.77
C LYS A 116 19.91 -4.72 8.98
N LYS A 117 20.57 -5.88 8.95
CA LYS A 117 21.49 -6.32 10.02
C LYS A 117 22.68 -5.37 10.12
N VAL A 118 22.94 -4.89 11.33
CA VAL A 118 24.18 -4.20 11.69
C VAL A 118 24.96 -5.12 12.62
N ARG A 119 26.18 -5.49 12.22
CA ARG A 119 27.04 -6.41 13.00
C ARG A 119 26.33 -7.73 13.33
N GLY A 120 25.56 -8.25 12.36
CA GLY A 120 24.88 -9.55 12.45
C GLY A 120 23.54 -9.54 13.18
N LYS A 121 23.10 -8.42 13.75
CA LYS A 121 21.82 -8.30 14.46
C LYS A 121 20.94 -7.23 13.85
N PHE A 122 19.64 -7.50 13.76
CA PHE A 122 18.66 -6.46 13.45
C PHE A 122 18.37 -5.67 14.72
N LYS A 123 18.29 -4.34 14.61
CA LYS A 123 17.95 -3.46 15.73
C LYS A 123 17.21 -2.25 15.18
N LEU A 124 16.03 -1.96 15.72
CA LEU A 124 15.39 -0.66 15.53
C LEU A 124 16.27 0.39 16.19
N ALA A 125 16.79 1.38 15.45
CA ALA A 125 17.55 2.49 16.03
C ALA A 125 16.68 3.75 16.25
N CYS A 126 15.48 3.75 15.71
CA CYS A 126 14.51 4.83 15.86
C CYS A 126 13.90 4.85 17.27
N LYS A 127 14.27 5.87 18.07
CA LYS A 127 13.77 6.02 19.45
C LYS A 127 12.26 6.28 19.52
N THR A 128 11.71 7.05 18.58
CA THR A 128 10.27 7.34 18.55
C THR A 128 9.47 6.10 18.16
N ALA A 129 9.91 5.35 17.15
CA ALA A 129 9.28 4.07 16.80
C ALA A 129 9.40 3.05 17.95
N GLN A 130 10.53 2.99 18.66
CA GLN A 130 10.66 2.18 19.89
C GLN A 130 9.67 2.61 20.97
N GLY A 131 9.48 3.93 21.16
CA GLY A 131 8.50 4.49 22.10
C GLY A 131 7.07 4.09 21.74
N LEU A 132 6.67 4.27 20.48
CA LEU A 132 5.35 3.89 19.98
C LEU A 132 5.07 2.39 20.14
N LEU A 133 6.09 1.55 19.92
CA LEU A 133 5.98 0.11 20.14
C LEU A 133 5.83 -0.23 21.63
N ALA A 134 6.59 0.44 22.50
CA ALA A 134 6.49 0.25 23.95
C ALA A 134 5.12 0.72 24.49
N GLU A 135 4.60 1.85 24.01
CA GLU A 135 3.26 2.36 24.36
C GLU A 135 2.16 1.37 23.96
N LYS A 136 2.28 0.75 22.78
CA LYS A 136 1.35 -0.30 22.32
C LYS A 136 1.62 -1.66 22.96
N GLY A 137 2.64 -1.80 23.81
CA GLY A 137 3.00 -3.04 24.50
C GLY A 137 3.57 -4.12 23.58
N VAL A 138 4.04 -3.76 22.37
CA VAL A 138 4.57 -4.71 21.39
C VAL A 138 6.09 -4.75 21.49
N VAL A 139 6.63 -5.88 21.96
CA VAL A 139 8.07 -6.13 21.92
C VAL A 139 8.44 -6.59 20.51
N TRP A 140 8.91 -5.66 19.68
CA TRP A 140 9.44 -5.99 18.36
C TRP A 140 10.91 -6.40 18.45
N ASP A 141 11.18 -7.70 18.34
CA ASP A 141 12.53 -8.22 18.11
C ASP A 141 12.65 -8.71 16.67
N PRO A 142 13.29 -7.93 15.77
CA PRO A 142 13.49 -8.34 14.37
C PRO A 142 14.49 -9.49 14.21
N ASN A 143 15.14 -9.92 15.30
CA ASN A 143 16.01 -11.08 15.33
C ASN A 143 15.41 -12.24 16.14
N ALA A 144 14.15 -12.14 16.56
CA ALA A 144 13.40 -13.32 16.97
C ALA A 144 13.37 -14.27 15.76
N LEU A 145 14.08 -15.39 15.86
CA LEU A 145 13.77 -16.52 15.00
C LEU A 145 12.31 -16.83 15.31
N GLU A 146 11.40 -16.47 14.40
CA GLU A 146 10.15 -17.20 14.34
C GLU A 146 10.56 -18.67 14.24
N PRO A 147 10.10 -19.54 15.16
CA PRO A 147 10.39 -20.96 15.04
C PRO A 147 9.84 -21.37 13.67
N GLU A 148 10.75 -21.70 12.77
CA GLU A 148 10.43 -22.24 11.46
C GLU A 148 9.45 -23.39 11.70
N SER A 149 8.19 -23.20 11.30
CA SER A 149 7.30 -24.32 11.08
C SER A 149 8.00 -25.22 10.08
N GLU A 150 8.47 -26.35 10.59
CA GLU A 150 9.17 -27.41 9.88
C GLU A 150 8.38 -27.81 8.63
N SER A 151 8.72 -27.23 7.48
CA SER A 151 8.39 -27.81 6.19
C SER A 151 9.68 -28.29 5.55
N GLU A 152 9.86 -29.62 5.62
CA GLU A 152 10.81 -30.39 4.83
C GLU A 152 10.90 -29.86 3.41
N VAL A 153 12.05 -29.29 3.04
CA VAL A 153 12.49 -29.31 1.66
C VAL A 153 13.97 -29.69 1.63
N GLU A 154 14.20 -30.89 1.13
CA GLU A 154 15.49 -31.55 1.00
C GLU A 154 16.56 -30.65 0.38
N ALA A 155 17.69 -30.61 1.06
CA ALA A 155 18.90 -29.90 0.66
C ALA A 155 19.59 -30.58 -0.53
N ILE A 156 19.32 -30.13 -1.76
CA ILE A 156 20.23 -30.36 -2.89
C ILE A 156 21.32 -29.29 -2.87
N LYS A 157 22.51 -29.65 -2.37
CA LYS A 157 23.73 -28.82 -2.39
C LYS A 157 24.36 -28.83 -3.79
N PRO A 158 24.62 -27.68 -4.44
CA PRO A 158 25.63 -27.63 -5.49
C PRO A 158 27.01 -27.21 -4.93
N ALA A 159 28.01 -27.97 -5.36
CA ALA A 159 29.38 -28.00 -4.87
C ALA A 159 30.19 -26.71 -5.11
N LYS A 160 31.12 -26.45 -4.19
CA LYS A 160 32.10 -25.36 -4.20
C LYS A 160 33.06 -25.49 -5.40
N LYS A 161 33.14 -24.47 -6.27
CA LYS A 161 34.21 -24.35 -7.28
C LYS A 161 35.54 -23.99 -6.59
N LYS A 162 36.55 -24.85 -6.76
CA LYS A 162 37.91 -24.64 -6.26
C LYS A 162 38.60 -23.52 -7.04
N LYS A 163 39.25 -22.61 -6.29
CA LYS A 163 40.07 -21.50 -6.78
C LYS A 163 41.36 -22.06 -7.40
N ARG A 164 41.66 -21.65 -8.63
CA ARG A 164 42.87 -21.99 -9.39
C ARG A 164 44.07 -21.32 -8.72
N VAL A 165 45.11 -22.08 -8.37
CA VAL A 165 46.39 -21.56 -7.90
C VAL A 165 47.25 -21.25 -9.13
N THR A 166 47.70 -20.01 -9.26
CA THR A 166 48.74 -19.57 -10.19
C THR A 166 49.87 -18.94 -9.38
N LYS A 167 51.06 -19.56 -9.41
CA LYS A 167 52.34 -19.00 -8.95
C LYS A 167 53.44 -19.98 -9.37
N LYS A 168 54.60 -19.62 -9.93
CA LYS A 168 55.16 -18.43 -10.57
C LYS A 168 56.36 -18.97 -11.35
#